data_AF-A0A519W7B8-F1
#
_entry.id   AF-A0A519W7B8-F1
#
_cell.length_a   1.000
_cell.length_b   1.000
_cell.length_c   1.000
_cell.angle_alpha   90.00
_cell.angle_beta   90.00
_cell.angle_gamma   90.00
#
_symmetry.space_group_name_H-M   'P 1'
#
loop_
_entity.id
_entity.type
_entity.pdbx_description
1 polymer ?
#
loop_
_entity_poly.entity_id
_entity_poly.type
_entity_poly.pdbx_seq_one_letter_code
_entity_poly.pdbx_strand_id
1 'polypeptide(L)'
;MTIVGVRMWRELWGQSCIPLELTLDRKKAMCTSRAFGKLTGDYTELREATTSYISRLAVKLRREKCCATAITVKLQTNRFNPNHRQTFPSITLALPHPVNNTHDLLRAGLEGLRKIYVRGYLFQKVEVMATGLIPETEVQLNMFNEYKGIEHDKLSKIMDEMNSYYGAGTIKMATEGQKQRWTLRREFLSPEYTTNWNDIIKTR
;
A
#
# COMPACT_ATOMS: atom_id res chain seq x y z
N MET A 1 -25.53 28.86 4.84
CA MET A 1 -25.23 28.01 3.66
C MET A 1 -23.72 27.89 3.51
N THR A 2 -23.17 26.68 3.38
CA THR A 2 -21.75 26.48 3.05
C THR A 2 -21.54 26.71 1.54
N ILE A 3 -20.30 26.98 1.13
CA ILE A 3 -19.92 27.14 -0.29
C ILE A 3 -20.37 25.93 -1.15
N VAL A 4 -20.34 24.73 -0.56
CA VAL A 4 -20.83 23.50 -1.21
C VAL A 4 -22.33 23.57 -1.49
N GLY A 5 -23.13 24.06 -0.55
CA GLY A 5 -24.58 24.21 -0.74
C GLY A 5 -24.93 25.22 -1.84
N VAL A 6 -24.20 26.32 -1.93
CA VAL A 6 -24.38 27.32 -3.01
C VAL A 6 -24.02 26.74 -4.37
N ARG A 7 -22.93 25.98 -4.48
CA ARG A 7 -22.54 25.29 -5.72
C ARG A 7 -23.58 24.25 -6.14
N MET A 8 -24.12 23.50 -5.17
CA MET A 8 -25.16 22.51 -5.43
C MET A 8 -26.47 23.16 -5.91
N TRP A 9 -26.89 24.28 -5.31
CA TRP A 9 -28.06 25.03 -5.78
C TRP A 9 -27.86 25.55 -7.21
N ARG A 10 -26.68 26.09 -7.54
CA ARG A 10 -26.36 26.56 -8.89
C ARG A 10 -26.32 25.43 -9.93
N GLU A 11 -25.75 24.28 -9.59
CA GLU A 11 -25.77 23.08 -10.45
C GLU A 11 -27.19 22.61 -10.75
N LEU A 12 -28.09 22.59 -9.75
CA LEU A 12 -29.50 22.26 -9.96
C LEU A 12 -30.22 23.23 -10.90
N TRP A 13 -29.74 24.47 -10.97
CA TRP A 13 -30.19 25.49 -11.93
C TRP A 13 -29.45 25.44 -13.27
N GLY A 14 -28.69 24.37 -13.54
CA GLY A 14 -27.97 24.16 -14.80
C GLY A 14 -26.66 24.94 -14.93
N GLN A 15 -26.17 25.56 -13.86
CA GLN A 15 -24.87 26.23 -13.85
C GLN A 15 -23.78 25.28 -13.38
N SER A 16 -22.94 24.82 -14.31
CA SER A 16 -21.77 24.00 -13.98
C SER A 16 -20.82 24.76 -13.05
N CYS A 17 -20.66 24.26 -11.83
CA CYS A 17 -19.82 24.81 -10.77
C CYS A 17 -18.56 23.98 -10.52
N ILE A 18 -18.49 22.77 -11.08
CA ILE A 18 -17.33 21.88 -11.01
C ILE A 18 -16.80 21.68 -12.43
N PRO A 19 -15.67 22.33 -12.79
CA PRO A 19 -15.09 22.15 -14.13
C PRO A 19 -14.59 20.72 -14.31
N LEU A 20 -14.67 20.22 -15.54
CA LEU A 20 -14.08 18.94 -15.90
C LEU A 20 -12.55 19.07 -15.90
N GLU A 21 -11.86 18.25 -15.10
CA GLU A 21 -10.40 18.15 -15.15
C GLU A 21 -9.98 17.39 -16.42
N LEU A 22 -9.32 18.09 -17.33
CA LEU A 22 -8.85 17.53 -18.62
C LEU A 22 -7.47 16.88 -18.51
N THR A 23 -6.76 17.10 -17.39
CA THR A 23 -5.41 16.60 -17.14
C THR A 23 -5.37 15.86 -15.82
N LEU A 24 -4.69 14.71 -15.81
CA LEU A 24 -4.45 13.97 -14.58
C LEU A 24 -3.33 14.63 -13.78
N ASP A 25 -3.68 15.16 -12.61
CA ASP A 25 -2.70 15.64 -11.64
C ASP A 25 -1.77 14.51 -11.19
N ARG A 26 -0.54 14.89 -10.80
CA ARG A 26 0.41 13.96 -10.17
C ARG A 26 -0.23 13.35 -8.92
N LYS A 27 -0.08 12.03 -8.76
CA LYS A 27 -0.56 11.32 -7.57
C LYS A 27 0.06 11.94 -6.31
N LYS A 28 -0.77 12.35 -5.36
CA LYS A 28 -0.33 12.95 -4.08
C LYS A 28 0.11 11.89 -3.06
N ALA A 29 -0.46 10.69 -3.15
CA ALA A 29 -0.13 9.56 -2.32
C ALA A 29 -0.39 8.24 -3.06
N MET A 30 0.32 7.18 -2.65
CA MET A 30 0.06 5.81 -3.10
C MET A 30 -0.19 4.94 -1.89
N CYS A 31 -1.28 4.16 -1.92
CA CYS A 31 -1.66 3.30 -0.81
C CYS A 31 -1.75 1.84 -1.27
N THR A 32 -1.25 0.94 -0.43
CA THR A 32 -1.51 -0.48 -0.54
C THR A 32 -2.09 -0.95 0.78
N SER A 33 -3.35 -1.36 0.73
CA SER A 33 -4.08 -1.79 1.91
C SER A 33 -5.01 -2.96 1.58
N ARG A 34 -5.09 -3.91 2.51
CA ARG A 34 -5.85 -5.15 2.35
C ARG A 34 -6.35 -5.61 3.72
N ALA A 35 -7.60 -6.05 3.76
CA ALA A 35 -8.17 -6.68 4.94
C ALA A 35 -7.71 -8.15 5.02
N PHE A 36 -7.48 -8.63 6.22
CA PHE A 36 -7.15 -10.02 6.51
C PHE A 36 -8.37 -10.91 6.38
N GLY A 37 -8.16 -12.17 5.97
CA GLY A 37 -9.23 -13.16 5.94
C GLY A 37 -9.73 -13.55 7.33
N LYS A 38 -8.88 -13.40 8.33
CA LYS A 38 -9.14 -13.66 9.74
C LYS A 38 -8.62 -12.49 10.56
N LEU A 39 -9.27 -12.21 11.69
CA LEU A 39 -8.77 -11.22 12.62
C LEU A 39 -7.49 -11.73 13.28
N THR A 40 -6.43 -10.93 13.25
CA THR A 40 -5.10 -11.35 13.73
C THR A 40 -4.58 -10.35 14.77
N GLY A 41 -4.11 -10.87 15.90
CA GLY A 41 -3.34 -10.11 16.89
C GLY A 41 -1.85 -10.48 16.93
N ASP A 42 -1.43 -11.47 16.14
CA ASP A 42 -0.06 -11.94 16.08
C ASP A 42 0.82 -10.93 15.33
N TYR A 43 1.88 -10.47 16.01
CA TYR A 43 2.85 -9.56 15.44
C TYR A 43 3.57 -10.16 14.23
N THR A 44 3.81 -11.47 14.21
CA THR A 44 4.54 -12.12 13.10
C THR A 44 3.74 -12.05 11.80
N GLU A 45 2.45 -12.37 11.85
CA GLU A 45 1.53 -12.26 10.71
C GLU A 45 1.37 -10.79 10.26
N LEU A 46 1.25 -9.85 11.19
CA LEU A 46 1.19 -8.42 10.85
C LEU A 46 2.47 -7.93 10.19
N ARG A 47 3.63 -8.40 10.66
CA ARG A 47 4.94 -8.08 10.08
C ARG A 47 5.08 -8.63 8.66
N GLU A 48 4.69 -9.87 8.43
CA GLU A 48 4.69 -10.49 7.09
C GLU A 48 3.77 -9.72 6.12
N ALA A 49 2.55 -9.40 6.57
CA ALA A 49 1.59 -8.64 5.79
C ALA A 49 2.10 -7.23 5.44
N THR A 50 2.62 -6.53 6.44
CA THR A 50 3.20 -5.19 6.25
C THR A 50 4.35 -5.24 5.25
N THR A 51 5.22 -6.25 5.35
CA THR A 51 6.34 -6.44 4.43
C THR A 51 5.83 -6.61 3.01
N SER A 52 4.86 -7.50 2.79
CA SER A 52 4.31 -7.75 1.45
C SER A 52 3.61 -6.52 0.86
N TYR A 53 2.94 -5.72 1.69
CA TYR A 53 2.27 -4.49 1.23
C TYR A 53 3.26 -3.38 0.90
N ILE A 54 4.35 -3.26 1.68
CA ILE A 54 5.46 -2.36 1.36
C ILE A 54 6.15 -2.78 0.07
N SER A 55 6.46 -4.07 -0.12
CA SER A 55 7.08 -4.56 -1.36
C SER A 55 6.23 -4.21 -2.58
N ARG A 56 4.92 -4.44 -2.51
CA ARG A 56 3.98 -4.06 -3.58
C ARG A 56 3.89 -2.55 -3.78
N LEU A 57 3.94 -1.77 -2.69
CA LEU A 57 3.95 -0.31 -2.77
C LEU A 57 5.22 0.20 -3.45
N ALA A 58 6.38 -0.39 -3.14
CA ALA A 58 7.67 -0.06 -3.75
C ALA A 58 7.67 -0.31 -5.26
N VAL A 59 7.13 -1.46 -5.71
CA VAL A 59 6.95 -1.76 -7.14
C VAL A 59 6.06 -0.72 -7.82
N LYS A 60 4.95 -0.31 -7.17
CA LYS A 60 4.07 0.75 -7.71
C LYS A 60 4.79 2.09 -7.84
N LEU A 61 5.57 2.48 -6.82
CA LEU A 61 6.35 3.71 -6.85
C LEU A 61 7.33 3.72 -8.04
N ARG A 62 8.05 2.61 -8.24
CA ARG A 62 8.99 2.47 -9.37
C ARG A 62 8.29 2.46 -10.73
N ARG A 63 7.13 1.80 -10.85
CA ARG A 63 6.34 1.80 -12.09
C ARG A 63 5.90 3.21 -12.50
N GLU A 64 5.57 4.04 -11.52
CA GLU A 64 5.17 5.44 -11.73
C GLU A 64 6.37 6.40 -11.78
N LYS A 65 7.61 5.89 -11.66
CA LYS A 65 8.86 6.67 -11.62
C LYS A 65 8.84 7.77 -10.54
N CYS A 66 8.28 7.43 -9.37
CA CYS A 66 8.20 8.33 -8.21
C CYS A 66 8.98 7.77 -7.02
N CYS A 67 9.53 8.67 -6.21
CA CYS A 67 10.12 8.43 -4.90
C CYS A 67 9.23 9.03 -3.81
N ALA A 68 9.23 8.41 -2.63
CA ALA A 68 8.44 8.87 -1.49
C ALA A 68 9.34 9.50 -0.43
N THR A 69 8.91 10.61 0.17
CA THR A 69 9.60 11.24 1.31
C THR A 69 9.11 10.76 2.66
N ALA A 70 7.92 10.16 2.73
CA ALA A 70 7.37 9.65 3.97
C ALA A 70 6.53 8.40 3.75
N ILE A 71 6.54 7.52 4.74
CA ILE A 71 5.73 6.30 4.79
C ILE A 71 4.82 6.34 6.01
N THR A 72 3.54 6.05 5.80
CA THR A 72 2.53 5.94 6.83
C THR A 72 2.11 4.50 6.97
N VAL A 73 2.17 3.96 8.19
CA VAL A 73 1.67 2.62 8.51
C VAL A 73 0.49 2.78 9.47
N LYS A 74 -0.60 2.10 9.16
CA LYS A 74 -1.83 2.14 9.94
C LYS A 74 -2.35 0.73 10.19
N LEU A 75 -2.73 0.49 11.43
CA LEU A 75 -3.47 -0.69 11.84
C LEU A 75 -4.93 -0.32 12.07
N GLN A 76 -5.83 -1.22 11.70
CA GLN A 76 -7.26 -1.01 11.85
C GLN A 76 -7.93 -2.27 12.37
N THR A 77 -8.63 -2.15 13.49
CA THR A 77 -9.56 -3.16 14.00
C THR A 77 -10.90 -3.10 13.27
N ASN A 78 -11.72 -4.14 13.43
CA ASN A 78 -13.08 -4.14 12.86
C ASN A 78 -13.99 -3.17 13.63
N ARG A 79 -14.38 -2.06 12.99
CA ARG A 79 -15.29 -1.06 13.58
C ARG A 79 -16.72 -1.57 13.77
N PHE A 80 -17.11 -2.59 13.01
CA PHE A 80 -18.48 -3.12 12.97
C PHE A 80 -18.70 -4.25 13.97
N ASN A 81 -17.68 -4.66 14.71
CA ASN A 81 -17.81 -5.66 15.77
C ASN A 81 -17.69 -4.98 17.15
N PRO A 82 -18.79 -4.79 17.89
CA PRO A 82 -18.76 -4.14 19.20
C PRO A 82 -18.15 -5.03 20.30
N ASN A 83 -18.04 -6.34 20.08
CA ASN A 83 -17.51 -7.28 21.08
C ASN A 83 -15.98 -7.25 21.20
N HIS A 84 -15.29 -6.57 20.29
CA HIS A 84 -13.84 -6.42 20.32
C HIS A 84 -13.43 -4.98 20.57
N ARG A 85 -12.32 -4.81 21.29
CA ARG A 85 -11.73 -3.49 21.54
C ARG A 85 -11.33 -2.86 20.21
N GLN A 86 -11.67 -1.58 20.04
CA GLN A 86 -11.41 -0.85 18.81
C GLN A 86 -10.17 0.03 18.96
N THR A 87 -9.30 0.01 17.94
CA THR A 87 -8.17 0.92 17.84
C THR A 87 -7.77 1.12 16.38
N PHE A 88 -7.27 2.31 16.09
CA PHE A 88 -6.88 2.72 14.73
C PHE A 88 -5.54 3.45 14.72
N PRO A 89 -4.46 2.88 15.32
CA PRO A 89 -3.22 3.59 15.45
C PRO A 89 -2.55 3.74 14.08
N SER A 90 -2.03 4.93 13.83
CA SER A 90 -1.28 5.26 12.62
C SER A 90 -0.05 6.08 12.97
N ILE A 91 1.05 5.82 12.27
CA ILE A 91 2.27 6.62 12.37
C ILE A 91 2.78 6.95 10.98
N THR A 92 3.24 8.20 10.82
CA THR A 92 3.94 8.65 9.62
C THR A 92 5.40 8.86 9.98
N LEU A 93 6.28 8.22 9.22
CA LEU A 93 7.72 8.32 9.37
C LEU A 93 8.30 9.00 8.13
N ALA A 94 9.06 10.07 8.37
CA ALA A 94 9.84 10.71 7.32
C ALA A 94 11.04 9.82 6.95
N LEU A 95 11.27 9.66 5.65
CA LEU A 95 12.41 8.96 5.11
C LEU A 95 13.60 9.94 5.05
N PRO A 96 14.83 9.51 5.37
CA PRO A 96 16.00 10.38 5.34
C PRO A 96 16.27 10.99 3.96
N HIS A 97 15.91 10.27 2.90
CA HIS A 97 16.00 10.69 1.51
C HIS A 97 14.74 10.21 0.77
N PRO A 98 14.32 10.87 -0.32
CA PRO A 98 13.26 10.38 -1.17
C PRO A 98 13.68 9.05 -1.80
N VAL A 99 12.99 7.95 -1.47
CA VAL A 99 13.35 6.60 -1.93
C VAL A 99 12.18 5.88 -2.56
N ASN A 100 12.48 4.97 -3.49
CA ASN A 100 11.52 4.04 -4.08
C ASN A 100 11.97 2.57 -3.96
N ASN A 101 13.11 2.29 -3.32
CA ASN A 101 13.61 0.93 -3.11
C ASN A 101 12.79 0.17 -2.06
N THR A 102 12.78 -1.15 -2.19
CA THR A 102 12.01 -2.01 -1.29
C THR A 102 12.64 -2.04 0.10
N HIS A 103 13.97 -2.03 0.20
CA HIS A 103 14.69 -2.22 1.46
C HIS A 103 14.51 -1.05 2.45
N ASP A 104 14.67 0.20 2.01
CA ASP A 104 14.62 1.34 2.93
C ASP A 104 13.17 1.65 3.33
N LEU A 105 12.22 1.45 2.40
CA LEU A 105 10.78 1.50 2.72
C LEU A 105 10.40 0.41 3.73
N LEU A 106 10.95 -0.80 3.62
CA LEU A 106 10.71 -1.87 4.57
C LEU A 106 11.26 -1.54 5.95
N ARG A 107 12.49 -1.03 6.01
CA ARG A 107 13.11 -0.63 7.29
C ARG A 107 12.24 0.38 8.03
N ALA A 108 11.84 1.46 7.35
CA ALA A 108 11.00 2.50 7.94
C ALA A 108 9.60 1.96 8.30
N GLY A 109 8.95 1.23 7.40
CA GLY A 109 7.61 0.72 7.65
C GLY A 109 7.53 -0.31 8.79
N LEU A 110 8.53 -1.19 8.92
CA LEU A 110 8.60 -2.14 10.03
C LEU A 110 8.91 -1.48 11.37
N GLU A 111 9.72 -0.41 11.37
CA GLU A 111 9.90 0.42 12.56
C GLU A 111 8.58 1.09 12.97
N GLY A 112 7.84 1.63 12.00
CA GLY A 112 6.51 2.19 12.21
C GLY A 112 5.54 1.17 12.81
N LEU A 113 5.49 -0.03 12.24
CA LEU A 113 4.66 -1.13 12.74
C LEU A 113 4.99 -1.47 14.20
N ARG A 114 6.28 -1.54 14.55
CA ARG A 114 6.72 -1.84 15.92
C ARG A 114 6.24 -0.78 16.92
N LYS A 115 6.21 0.49 16.52
CA LYS A 115 5.77 1.62 17.36
C LYS A 115 4.25 1.65 17.57
N ILE A 116 3.47 1.25 16.58
CA ILE A 116 1.99 1.31 16.63
C ILE A 116 1.33 0.01 17.11
N TYR A 117 2.07 -1.10 17.17
CA TYR A 117 1.52 -2.38 17.58
C TYR A 117 1.11 -2.34 19.06
N VAL A 118 -0.16 -2.62 19.32
CA VAL A 118 -0.71 -2.73 20.67
C VAL A 118 -1.19 -4.15 20.91
N ARG A 119 -0.65 -4.79 21.95
CA ARG A 119 -1.02 -6.15 22.34
C ARG A 119 -2.47 -6.21 22.84
N GLY A 120 -3.17 -7.29 22.55
CA GLY A 120 -4.54 -7.54 23.01
C GLY A 120 -5.64 -6.98 22.09
N TYR A 121 -5.26 -6.46 20.91
CA TYR A 121 -6.20 -6.05 19.87
C TYR A 121 -6.16 -7.04 18.70
N LEU A 122 -7.33 -7.20 18.07
CA LEU A 122 -7.52 -8.05 16.90
C LEU A 122 -7.66 -7.15 15.67
N PHE A 123 -6.62 -7.12 14.86
CA PHE A 123 -6.58 -6.27 13.68
C PHE A 123 -7.23 -6.96 12.49
N GLN A 124 -7.99 -6.18 11.73
CA GLN A 124 -8.64 -6.62 10.50
C GLN A 124 -7.86 -6.18 9.27
N LYS A 125 -7.10 -5.09 9.36
CA LYS A 125 -6.48 -4.46 8.19
C LYS A 125 -5.14 -3.82 8.57
N VAL A 126 -4.14 -4.03 7.72
CA VAL A 126 -2.92 -3.22 7.65
C VAL A 126 -3.02 -2.33 6.42
N GLU A 127 -2.61 -1.08 6.58
CA GLU A 127 -2.53 -0.10 5.51
C GLU A 127 -1.14 0.54 5.52
N VAL A 128 -0.53 0.58 4.33
CA VAL A 128 0.75 1.23 4.09
C VAL A 128 0.56 2.25 2.99
N MET A 129 0.94 3.49 3.27
CA MET A 129 0.78 4.61 2.35
C MET A 129 2.10 5.38 2.21
N ALA A 130 2.50 5.63 0.97
CA ALA A 130 3.60 6.53 0.63
C ALA A 130 3.05 7.92 0.30
N THR A 131 3.66 8.94 0.88
CA THR A 131 3.27 10.36 0.76
C THR A 131 4.50 11.21 0.43
N GLY A 132 4.25 12.43 -0.07
CA GLY A 132 5.33 13.30 -0.54
C GLY A 132 6.01 12.70 -1.76
N LEU A 133 5.21 12.41 -2.79
CA LEU A 133 5.67 11.77 -4.01
C LEU A 133 6.37 12.80 -4.89
N ILE A 134 7.63 12.51 -5.20
CA ILE A 134 8.50 13.34 -6.05
C ILE A 134 8.96 12.47 -7.22
N PRO A 135 9.02 12.97 -8.46
CA PRO A 135 9.59 12.23 -9.58
C PRO A 135 11.04 11.79 -9.31
N GLU A 136 11.42 10.61 -9.78
CA GLU A 136 12.79 10.08 -9.66
C GLU A 136 13.84 11.04 -10.26
N THR A 137 13.46 11.82 -11.27
CA THR A 137 14.31 12.84 -11.92
C THR A 137 14.53 14.11 -11.08
N GLU A 138 13.64 14.39 -10.13
CA GLU A 138 13.64 15.60 -9.29
C GLU A 138 14.22 15.30 -7.88
N VAL A 139 14.79 14.12 -7.66
CA VAL A 139 15.38 13.74 -6.38
C VAL A 139 16.68 14.50 -6.15
N GLN A 140 16.64 15.45 -5.23
CA GLN A 140 17.82 16.18 -4.79
C GLN A 140 18.53 15.40 -3.67
N LEU A 141 19.79 15.06 -3.89
CA LEU A 141 20.65 14.47 -2.87
C LEU A 141 21.14 15.57 -1.92
N ASN A 142 21.36 15.19 -0.66
CA ASN A 142 21.90 16.09 0.34
C ASN A 142 23.43 16.17 0.21
N MET A 143 23.99 17.37 0.24
CA MET A 143 25.45 17.60 0.19
C MET A 143 26.18 17.03 1.42
N PHE A 144 25.48 16.93 2.56
CA PHE A 144 26.06 16.51 3.84
C PHE A 144 25.82 15.04 4.18
N ASN A 145 24.99 14.33 3.41
CA ASN A 145 24.70 12.92 3.64
C ASN A 145 24.94 12.11 2.37
N GLU A 146 25.82 11.12 2.45
CA GLU A 146 25.99 10.15 1.38
C GLU A 146 24.74 9.25 1.26
N TYR A 147 24.10 9.28 0.10
CA TYR A 147 23.02 8.36 -0.21
C TYR A 147 23.59 6.97 -0.54
N LYS A 148 23.56 6.08 0.45
CA LYS A 148 24.01 4.68 0.32
C LYS A 148 22.99 3.76 -0.38
N GLY A 149 21.85 4.29 -0.82
CA GLY A 149 20.76 3.50 -1.39
C GLY A 149 20.93 3.09 -2.85
N ILE A 150 22.00 3.51 -3.54
CA ILE A 150 22.24 3.21 -4.96
C ILE A 150 22.24 1.70 -5.23
N GLU A 151 22.87 0.91 -4.35
CA GLU A 151 22.89 -0.55 -4.47
C GLU A 151 21.50 -1.15 -4.23
N HIS A 152 20.75 -0.64 -3.24
CA HIS A 152 19.38 -1.07 -2.96
C HIS A 152 18.42 -0.76 -4.11
N ASP A 153 18.63 0.37 -4.80
CA ASP A 153 17.84 0.77 -5.97
C ASP A 153 18.09 -0.19 -7.14
N LYS A 154 19.36 -0.51 -7.42
CA LYS A 154 19.75 -1.50 -8.44
C LYS A 154 19.18 -2.87 -8.13
N LEU A 155 19.33 -3.34 -6.88
CA LEU A 155 18.80 -4.63 -6.44
C LEU A 155 17.28 -4.69 -6.60
N SER A 156 16.58 -3.61 -6.23
CA SER A 156 15.12 -3.54 -6.35
C SER A 156 14.67 -3.58 -7.82
N LYS A 157 15.41 -2.94 -8.73
CA LYS A 157 15.14 -3.00 -10.19
C LYS A 157 15.31 -4.41 -10.74
N ILE A 158 16.41 -5.09 -10.40
CA ILE A 158 16.66 -6.48 -10.82
C ILE A 158 15.58 -7.43 -10.29
N MET A 159 15.18 -7.26 -9.03
CA MET A 159 14.12 -8.06 -8.41
C MET A 159 12.78 -7.88 -9.12
N ASP A 160 12.45 -6.65 -9.54
CA ASP A 160 11.24 -6.36 -10.29
C ASP A 160 11.29 -6.96 -11.70
N GLU A 161 12.43 -6.86 -12.39
CA GLU A 161 12.63 -7.46 -13.70
C GLU A 161 12.43 -8.98 -13.64
N MET A 162 13.10 -9.67 -12.72
CA MET A 162 12.93 -11.12 -12.54
C MET A 162 11.49 -11.52 -12.23
N ASN A 163 10.80 -10.76 -11.36
CA ASN A 163 9.39 -10.98 -11.07
C ASN A 163 8.47 -10.69 -12.27
N SER A 164 8.86 -9.83 -13.20
CA SER A 164 8.10 -9.58 -14.42
C SER A 164 8.22 -10.74 -15.41
N TYR A 165 9.42 -11.35 -15.53
CA TYR A 165 9.68 -12.46 -16.45
C TYR A 165 9.15 -13.80 -15.92
N TYR A 166 9.39 -14.11 -14.65
CA TYR A 166 9.06 -15.41 -14.06
C TYR A 166 7.73 -15.44 -13.31
N GLY A 167 7.00 -14.33 -13.30
CA GLY A 167 5.72 -14.20 -12.60
C GLY A 167 5.82 -13.51 -11.24
N ALA A 168 4.73 -12.84 -10.87
CA ALA A 168 4.67 -12.01 -9.68
C ALA A 168 4.86 -12.83 -8.40
N GLY A 169 5.87 -12.47 -7.60
CA GLY A 169 6.13 -13.09 -6.31
C GLY A 169 7.07 -14.30 -6.36
N THR A 170 7.73 -14.54 -7.50
CA THR A 170 8.80 -15.54 -7.65
C THR A 170 9.98 -15.22 -6.73
N ILE A 171 10.41 -13.96 -6.69
CA ILE A 171 11.38 -13.44 -5.74
C ILE A 171 10.66 -12.49 -4.79
N LYS A 172 10.81 -12.75 -3.49
CA LYS A 172 10.18 -11.98 -2.42
C LYS A 172 11.14 -11.78 -1.28
N MET A 173 10.90 -10.75 -0.48
CA MET A 173 11.70 -10.53 0.72
C MET A 173 11.42 -11.65 1.73
N ALA A 174 12.47 -12.16 2.38
CA ALA A 174 12.34 -13.27 3.34
C ALA A 174 11.34 -12.96 4.48
N THR A 175 11.24 -11.67 4.86
CA THR A 175 10.34 -11.18 5.89
C THR A 175 8.86 -11.27 5.49
N GLU A 176 8.52 -11.52 4.22
CA GLU A 176 7.13 -11.71 3.77
C GLU A 176 6.54 -13.08 4.13
N GLY A 177 7.40 -14.03 4.54
CA GLY A 177 6.98 -15.39 4.86
C GLY A 177 6.66 -16.25 3.64
N GLN A 178 6.75 -17.57 3.81
CA GLN A 178 6.46 -18.53 2.73
C GLN A 178 4.97 -18.88 2.66
N LYS A 179 4.30 -19.07 3.80
CA LYS A 179 2.87 -19.37 3.92
C LYS A 179 2.14 -18.20 4.55
N GLN A 180 1.49 -17.38 3.72
CA GLN A 180 0.73 -16.21 4.18
C GLN A 180 -0.59 -16.64 4.83
N ARG A 181 -0.57 -16.96 6.12
CA ARG A 181 -1.77 -17.36 6.89
C ARG A 181 -2.84 -16.26 6.97
N TRP A 182 -2.43 -15.02 6.76
CA TRP A 182 -3.23 -13.80 6.74
C TRP A 182 -3.88 -13.48 5.38
N THR A 183 -3.85 -14.42 4.42
CA THR A 183 -4.41 -14.22 3.07
C THR A 183 -5.85 -13.68 3.10
N LEU A 184 -6.17 -12.84 2.11
CA LEU A 184 -7.48 -12.23 1.89
C LEU A 184 -8.61 -13.28 1.88
N ARG A 185 -9.76 -12.92 2.47
CA ARG A 185 -11.00 -13.69 2.30
C ARG A 185 -11.45 -13.57 0.85
N ARG A 186 -11.59 -14.70 0.16
CA ARG A 186 -11.84 -14.80 -1.29
C ARG A 186 -13.13 -15.56 -1.61
N GLU A 187 -14.08 -15.59 -0.66
CA GLU A 187 -15.28 -16.43 -0.73
C GLU A 187 -16.33 -15.96 -1.76
N PHE A 188 -16.23 -14.73 -2.25
CA PHE A 188 -17.14 -14.15 -3.25
C PHE A 188 -16.43 -13.90 -4.59
N LEU A 189 -15.41 -14.69 -4.93
CA LEU A 189 -14.83 -14.62 -6.27
C LEU A 189 -15.82 -15.16 -7.30
N SER A 190 -15.98 -14.43 -8.40
CA SER A 190 -16.62 -14.96 -9.59
C SER A 190 -15.78 -16.12 -10.14
N PRO A 191 -16.40 -17.14 -10.74
CA PRO A 191 -15.66 -18.23 -11.35
C PRO A 191 -14.69 -17.73 -12.43
N GLU A 192 -13.54 -18.37 -12.53
CA GLU A 192 -12.44 -18.01 -13.43
C GLU A 192 -12.65 -18.59 -14.84
N TYR A 193 -13.76 -18.21 -15.50
CA TYR A 193 -14.20 -18.79 -16.78
C TYR A 193 -13.14 -18.84 -17.89
N THR A 194 -12.20 -17.89 -17.90
CA THR A 194 -11.18 -17.75 -18.95
C THR A 194 -9.82 -18.33 -18.57
N THR A 195 -9.61 -18.66 -17.30
CA THR A 195 -8.28 -19.04 -16.78
C THR A 195 -8.27 -20.37 -16.04
N ASN A 196 -9.44 -20.87 -15.64
CA ASN A 196 -9.60 -22.17 -14.98
C ASN A 196 -10.67 -23.00 -15.72
N TRP A 197 -10.24 -24.11 -16.32
CA TRP A 197 -11.12 -25.03 -17.03
C TRP A 197 -12.24 -25.62 -16.16
N ASN A 198 -12.03 -25.71 -14.85
CA ASN A 198 -13.04 -26.22 -13.92
C ASN A 198 -14.20 -25.24 -13.67
N ASP A 199 -13.99 -23.96 -13.94
CA ASP A 199 -14.94 -22.89 -13.68
C ASP A 199 -15.80 -22.58 -14.93
N ILE A 200 -15.50 -23.22 -16.06
CA ILE A 200 -16.28 -23.09 -17.31
C ILE A 200 -17.69 -23.65 -17.09
N ILE A 201 -18.70 -22.88 -17.51
CA ILE A 201 -20.11 -23.27 -17.43
C ILE A 201 -20.31 -24.54 -18.26
N LYS A 202 -20.76 -25.62 -17.60
CA LYS A 202 -21.12 -26.88 -18.27
C LYS A 202 -22.62 -26.88 -18.54
N THR A 203 -22.99 -26.95 -19.82
CA THR A 203 -24.37 -27.25 -20.23
C THR A 203 -24.59 -28.77 -20.17
N ARG A 204 -25.76 -29.20 -19.71
CA ARG A 204 -26.19 -30.60 -19.79
C ARG A 204 -26.54 -30.99 -21.22
#